data_AF-A0A2E9JC30-F1
#
_entry.id   AF-A0A2E9JC30-F1
#
_cell.length_a   1.000
_cell.length_b   1.000
_cell.length_c   1.000
_cell.angle_alpha   90.00
_cell.angle_beta   90.00
_cell.angle_gamma   90.00
#
_symmetry.space_group_name_H-M   'P 1'
#
loop_
_entity.id
_entity.type
_entity.pdbx_description
1 polymer ?
#
loop_
_entity_poly.entity_id
_entity_poly.type
_entity_poly.pdbx_seq_one_letter_code
_entity_poly.pdbx_strand_id
1 'polypeptide(L)' 'METIEADGYGDKIIEVGKFTLEGAEGQTIDHGKYIVIWKNEDGQWKVHRDIINSSLPIE' A
#
# COMPACT_ATOMS: atom_id res chain seq x y z
N MET A 1 -8.14 3.22 1.08
CA MET A 1 -7.19 2.09 0.91
C MET A 1 -7.78 0.88 1.59
N GLU A 2 -7.50 -0.30 1.07
CA GLU A 2 -7.95 -1.59 1.60
C GLU A 2 -6.74 -2.51 1.71
N THR A 3 -6.45 -3.00 2.92
CA THR A 3 -5.42 -4.03 3.15
C THR A 3 -6.03 -5.39 2.82
N ILE A 4 -5.36 -6.16 1.96
CA ILE A 4 -5.80 -7.50 1.54
C ILE A 4 -5.13 -8.57 2.39
N GLU A 5 -3.84 -8.42 2.65
CA GLU A 5 -3.06 -9.32 3.49
C GLU A 5 -1.93 -8.58 4.20
N ALA A 6 -1.50 -9.13 5.34
CA ALA A 6 -0.39 -8.63 6.12
C ALA A 6 0.34 -9.80 6.79
N ASP A 7 1.53 -10.13 6.28
CA ASP A 7 2.32 -11.27 6.74
C ASP A 7 3.57 -10.81 7.51
N GLY A 8 3.78 -11.41 8.69
CA GLY A 8 4.89 -11.08 9.58
C GLY A 8 6.12 -11.98 9.37
N TYR A 9 7.30 -11.37 9.31
CA TYR A 9 8.60 -12.03 9.19
C TYR A 9 9.62 -11.39 10.14
N GLY A 10 9.70 -11.89 11.37
CA GLY A 10 10.62 -11.37 12.39
C GLY A 10 10.34 -9.90 12.70
N ASP A 11 11.30 -9.02 12.38
CA ASP A 11 11.17 -7.57 12.57
C ASP A 11 10.42 -6.86 11.42
N LYS A 12 9.82 -7.59 10.48
CA LYS A 12 9.12 -7.02 9.31
C LYS A 12 7.68 -7.47 9.20
N ILE A 13 6.86 -6.64 8.57
CA ILE A 13 5.53 -7.02 8.06
C ILE A 13 5.49 -6.63 6.58
N ILE A 14 5.02 -7.53 5.72
CA ILE A 14 4.69 -7.24 4.32
C ILE A 14 3.18 -7.05 4.26
N GLU A 15 2.75 -5.82 3.98
CA GLU A 15 1.36 -5.47 3.75
C GLU A 15 1.10 -5.33 2.26
N VAL A 16 0.07 -5.99 1.76
CA VAL A 16 -0.38 -5.88 0.37
C VAL A 16 -1.81 -5.35 0.37
N GLY A 17 -2.10 -4.41 -0.51
CA GLY A 17 -3.45 -3.86 -0.60
C GLY A 17 -3.79 -3.17 -1.90
N LYS A 18 -4.99 -2.61 -1.92
CA LYS A 18 -5.56 -1.85 -3.03
C LYS A 18 -5.81 -0.40 -2.63
N PHE A 19 -5.72 0.48 -3.62
CA PHE A 19 -6.10 1.87 -3.45
C PHE A 19 -7.06 2.31 -4.55
N THR A 20 -7.90 3.28 -4.20
CA THR A 20 -8.67 4.11 -5.11
C THR A 20 -8.30 5.55 -4.77
N LEU A 21 -7.94 6.33 -5.79
CA LEU A 21 -7.64 7.75 -5.69
C LEU A 21 -8.83 8.52 -6.27
N GLU A 22 -9.49 9.29 -5.42
CA GLU A 22 -10.63 10.13 -5.80
C GLU A 22 -10.18 11.59 -5.90
N GLY A 23 -10.69 12.27 -6.94
CA GLY A 23 -10.55 13.70 -7.18
C GLY A 23 -11.70 14.51 -6.61
N ALA A 24 -11.84 15.74 -7.12
CA ALA A 24 -12.99 16.56 -6.78
C ALA A 24 -14.30 15.86 -7.16
N GLU A 25 -15.35 16.10 -6.37
CA GLU A 25 -16.72 15.63 -6.64
C GLU A 25 -16.84 14.10 -6.80
N GLY A 26 -15.92 13.32 -6.22
CA GLY A 26 -15.99 11.85 -6.23
C GLY A 26 -15.57 11.21 -7.55
N GLN A 27 -14.91 11.95 -8.45
CA GLN A 27 -14.32 11.38 -9.65
C GLN A 27 -13.18 10.41 -9.29
N THR A 28 -13.25 9.16 -9.69
CA THR A 28 -12.09 8.26 -9.60
C THR A 28 -11.01 8.69 -10.59
N ILE A 29 -9.85 9.11 -10.07
CA ILE A 29 -8.66 9.49 -10.86
C ILE A 29 -7.81 8.27 -11.18
N ASP A 30 -7.61 7.39 -10.19
CA ASP A 30 -6.76 6.21 -10.34
C ASP A 30 -7.24 5.09 -9.40
N HIS A 31 -6.84 3.87 -9.70
CA HIS A 31 -6.96 2.75 -8.79
C HIS A 31 -5.80 1.79 -9.04
N GLY A 32 -5.41 1.05 -8.02
CA GLY A 32 -4.29 0.14 -8.17
C GLY A 32 -4.00 -0.67 -6.93
N LYS A 33 -2.74 -1.06 -6.83
CA LYS A 33 -2.21 -1.98 -5.82
C LYS A 33 -0.94 -1.43 -5.22
N TYR A 34 -0.71 -1.76 -3.97
CA TYR A 34 0.48 -1.37 -3.23
C TYR A 34 1.06 -2.53 -2.45
N ILE A 35 2.35 -2.43 -2.13
CA ILE A 35 3.05 -3.24 -1.14
C ILE A 35 3.78 -2.29 -0.21
N VAL A 36 3.59 -2.45 1.10
CA VAL A 36 4.37 -1.75 2.14
C VAL A 36 5.13 -2.78 2.95
N ILE A 37 6.44 -2.60 3.06
CA ILE A 37 7.25 -3.34 4.02
C ILE A 37 7.38 -2.45 5.24
N TRP A 38 6.83 -2.89 6.36
CA TRP A 38 7.03 -2.29 7.67
C TRP A 38 8.24 -2.93 8.35
N LYS A 39 8.96 -2.15 9.16
CA LYS A 39 10.03 -2.66 10.03
C LYS A 39 9.81 -2.16 11.45
N ASN A 40 9.97 -3.05 12.42
CA ASN A 40 9.99 -2.70 13.83
C ASN A 40 11.38 -2.20 14.20
N GLU A 41 11.48 -0.94 14.61
CA GLU A 41 12.69 -0.32 15.12
C GLU A 41 12.44 0.04 16.59
N ASP A 42 13.05 -0.72 17.49
CA ASP A 42 12.95 -0.54 18.94
C ASP A 42 11.50 -0.47 19.46
N GLY A 43 10.65 -1.38 18.98
CA GLY A 43 9.24 -1.46 19.36
C GLY A 43 8.32 -0.58 18.52
N GLN A 44 8.85 0.23 17.60
CA GLN A 44 8.05 1.12 16.75
C GLN A 44 8.03 0.62 15.29
N TRP A 45 6.84 0.40 14.75
CA TRP A 45 6.69 0.06 13.34
C TRP A 45 6.81 1.32 12.46
N LYS A 46 7.70 1.25 11.47
CA LYS A 46 7.91 2.32 10.49
C LYS A 46 7.85 1.76 9.08
N VAL A 47 7.45 2.59 8.12
CA VAL A 47 7.55 2.25 6.70
C VAL A 47 9.02 2.09 6.36
N HIS A 48 9.41 0.86 6.03
CA HIS A 48 10.75 0.55 5.58
C HIS A 48 10.89 0.75 4.08
N ARG A 49 9.90 0.28 3.30
CA ARG A 49 9.78 0.48 1.86
C ARG A 49 8.30 0.55 1.50
N ASP A 50 7.96 1.36 0.52
CA ASP A 50 6.66 1.35 -0.13
C ASP A 50 6.83 1.26 -1.65
N ILE A 51 5.87 0.62 -2.29
CA ILE A 51 5.70 0.69 -3.74
C ILE A 51 4.22 0.64 -4.07
N ILE A 52 3.83 1.49 -5.00
CA ILE A 52 2.46 1.63 -5.49
C ILE A 52 2.50 1.66 -7.01
N ASN A 53 1.52 1.04 -7.66
CA ASN A 53 1.35 1.16 -9.10
C ASN A 53 -0.13 1.24 -9.48
N SER A 54 -0.39 2.06 -10.50
CA SER A 54 -1.70 2.17 -11.13
C SER A 54 -2.05 0.84 -11.82
N SER A 55 -3.35 0.53 -11.82
CA SER A 55 -3.95 -0.53 -12.63
C SER A 55 -4.71 0.03 -13.83
N LEU A 56 -4.65 1.33 -14.09
CA LEU A 56 -5.14 1.90 -15.33
C LEU A 56 -4.33 1.35 -16.53
N PRO A 57 -4.97 1.09 -17.68
CA PRO A 57 -4.26 0.74 -18.91
C PRO A 57 -3.27 1.84 -19.30
N ILE A 58 -2.14 1.44 -19.87
CA ILE A 58 -1.22 2.37 -20.54
C ILE A 58 -1.76 2.57 -21.96
N GLU A 59 -1.93 3.83 -22.39
CA GLU A 59 -2.22 4.19 -23.79
C GLU A 59 -1.00 4.05 -24.71
#